data_AF-A0A523DE97-F1
#
_entry.id   AF-A0A523DE97-F1
#
_cell.length_a   1.000
_cell.length_b   1.000
_cell.length_c   1.000
_cell.angle_alpha   90.00
_cell.angle_beta   90.00
_cell.angle_gamma   90.00
#
_symmetry.space_group_name_H-M   'P 1'
#
loop_
_entity.id
_entity.type
_entity.pdbx_description
1 polymer ?
#
loop_
_entity_poly.entity_id
_entity_poly.type
_entity_poly.pdbx_seq_one_letter_code
_entity_poly.pdbx_strand_id
1 'polypeptide(L)' 'MFTLSYTENGAPQRYQLRPGKTLVGRSPECDLLIDDVSISRRHAEFEVSDDGCAL' A
#
# COMPACT_ATOMS: atom_id res chain seq x y z
N MET A 1 8.16 6.37 -11.50
CA MET A 1 8.26 6.33 -10.02
C MET A 1 6.85 6.43 -9.48
N PHE A 2 6.30 5.34 -8.93
CA PHE A 2 4.89 5.28 -8.53
C PHE A 2 4.73 5.68 -7.06
N THR A 3 3.74 6.52 -6.76
CA THR A 3 3.46 6.98 -5.39
C THR A 3 2.04 6.61 -5.02
N LEU A 4 1.88 5.82 -3.96
CA LEU A 4 0.60 5.50 -3.37
C LEU A 4 0.20 6.62 -2.42
N SER A 5 -0.93 7.28 -2.66
CA SER A 5 -1.51 8.25 -1.73
C SER A 5 -2.66 7.60 -0.99
N TYR A 6 -2.62 7.59 0.33
CA TYR A 6 -3.66 7.01 1.18
C TYR A 6 -3.92 7.92 2.38
N THR A 7 -5.05 7.72 3.05
CA THR A 7 -5.39 8.46 4.26
C THR A 7 -5.38 7.49 5.43
N GLU A 8 -4.63 7.83 6.48
CA GLU A 8 -4.59 7.07 7.72
C GLU A 8 -4.94 8.02 8.87
N ASN A 9 -5.93 7.65 9.70
CA ASN A 9 -6.37 8.48 10.83
C ASN A 9 -6.69 9.93 10.45
N GLY A 10 -7.22 10.15 9.24
CA GLY A 10 -7.54 11.49 8.71
C GLY A 10 -6.34 12.30 8.22
N ALA A 11 -5.12 11.76 8.28
CA ALA A 11 -3.92 12.37 7.74
C ALA A 11 -3.58 11.78 6.35
N PRO A 12 -3.37 12.63 5.32
CA PRO A 12 -2.90 12.15 4.03
C PRO A 12 -1.44 11.69 4.13
N GLN A 13 -1.19 10.45 3.75
CA GLN A 13 0.12 9.83 3.67
C GLN A 13 0.48 9.51 2.23
N ARG A 14 1.79 9.49 1.95
CA ARG A 14 2.34 9.14 0.65
C ARG A 14 3.41 8.10 0.84
N TYR A 15 3.26 6.96 0.16
CA TYR A 15 4.24 5.90 0.15
C TYR A 15 4.82 5.74 -1.23
N GLN A 16 6.15 5.71 -1.30
CA GLN A 16 6.85 5.49 -2.55
C GLN A 16 6.91 3.99 -2.83
N LEU A 17 6.18 3.55 -3.85
CA LEU A 17 6.19 2.15 -4.24
C LEU A 17 7.56 1.79 -4.83
N ARG A 18 8.10 0.68 -4.33
CA ARG A 18 9.36 0.11 -4.80
C ARG A 18 9.07 -0.98 -5.82
N PRO A 19 9.97 -1.23 -6.78
CA PRO A 19 9.86 -2.37 -7.68
C PRO A 19 9.73 -3.68 -6.88
N GLY A 20 8.81 -4.54 -7.31
CA GLY A 20 8.39 -5.74 -6.61
C GLY A 20 6.94 -5.67 -6.11
N LYS A 21 6.61 -6.57 -5.19
CA LYS A 21 5.28 -6.64 -4.57
C LYS A 21 5.25 -5.80 -3.30
N THR A 22 4.20 -5.01 -3.15
CA THR A 22 3.90 -4.24 -1.93
C THR A 22 2.52 -4.64 -1.46
N LEU A 23 2.44 -5.38 -0.36
CA LEU A 23 1.16 -5.71 0.25
C LEU A 23 0.69 -4.57 1.17
N VAL A 24 -0.52 -4.08 0.95
CA VAL A 24 -1.17 -3.02 1.72
C VAL A 24 -2.31 -3.60 2.53
N GLY A 25 -2.34 -3.31 3.83
CA GLY A 25 -3.42 -3.77 4.69
C GLY A 25 -3.21 -3.35 6.14
N ARG A 26 -4.16 -3.73 7.00
CA ARG A 26 -4.09 -3.41 8.45
C ARG A 26 -3.32 -4.42 9.29
N SER A 27 -2.72 -5.43 8.66
CA SER A 27 -2.00 -6.48 9.38
C SER A 27 -0.51 -6.17 9.40
N PRO A 28 0.21 -6.52 10.47
CA PRO A 28 1.66 -6.33 10.55
C PRO A 28 2.45 -7.23 9.57
N GLU A 29 1.78 -8.19 8.90
CA GLU A 29 2.33 -8.98 7.80
C GLU A 29 2.39 -8.22 6.46
N CYS A 30 1.76 -7.05 6.35
CA CYS A 30 1.76 -6.23 5.15
C CYS A 30 3.00 -5.32 5.09
N ASP A 31 3.53 -5.10 3.88
CA ASP A 31 4.62 -4.13 3.65
C ASP A 31 4.20 -2.70 4.04
N LEU A 32 2.95 -2.35 3.75
CA LEU A 32 2.34 -1.09 4.16
C LEU A 32 1.20 -1.36 5.13
N LEU A 33 1.52 -1.22 6.42
CA LEU A 33 0.57 -1.29 7.52
C LEU A 33 -0.23 0.01 7.57
N ILE A 34 -1.55 -0.10 7.45
CA ILE A 34 -2.50 1.00 7.72
C ILE A 34 -3.36 0.59 8.91
N ASP A 35 -3.12 1.20 10.06
CA ASP A 35 -3.91 0.93 11.27
C ASP A 35 -5.26 1.67 11.21
N ASP A 36 -6.16 1.16 10.36
CA ASP A 36 -7.50 1.68 10.18
C ASP A 36 -8.53 0.54 10.10
N VAL A 37 -9.65 0.71 10.80
CA VAL A 37 -10.70 -0.31 10.91
C VAL A 37 -11.42 -0.55 9.58
N SER A 38 -11.45 0.45 8.69
CA SER A 38 -12.04 0.36 7.36
C SER A 38 -11.19 -0.47 6.39
N ILE A 39 -9.93 -0.74 6.76
CA ILE A 39 -8.98 -1.47 5.94
C ILE A 39 -8.97 -2.97 6.31
N SER A 40 -8.85 -3.80 5.29
CA SER A 40 -8.78 -5.26 5.45
C SER A 40 -7.38 -5.70 5.86
N ARG A 41 -7.30 -6.86 6.51
CA ARG A 41 -6.01 -7.47 6.90
C ARG A 41 -5.04 -7.56 5.72
N ARG A 42 -5.56 -7.88 4.55
CA ARG A 42 -4.91 -7.76 3.23
C ARG A 42 -5.90 -6.99 2.36
N HIS A 43 -5.61 -5.74 2.03
CA HIS A 43 -6.55 -4.86 1.34
C HIS A 43 -6.22 -4.74 -0.15
N ALA A 44 -4.95 -4.53 -0.49
CA ALA A 44 -4.48 -4.45 -1.86
C ALA A 44 -3.05 -4.98 -1.97
N GLU A 45 -2.68 -5.56 -3.11
CA GLU A 45 -1.29 -5.93 -3.42
C GLU A 45 -0.90 -5.14 -4.67
N PHE A 46 0.18 -4.36 -4.59
CA PHE A 46 0.69 -3.61 -5.74
C PHE A 46 1.92 -4.32 -6.27
N GLU A 47 1.92 -4.64 -7.56
CA GLU A 47 3.09 -5.18 -8.25
C GLU A 47 3.68 -4.10 -9.16
N VAL A 48 4.86 -3.60 -8.79
CA VAL A 48 5.62 -2.63 -9.59
C VAL A 48 6.70 -3.38 -10.36
N SER A 49 6.57 -3.40 -11.67
CA SER A 49 7.54 -3.94 -12.61
C SER A 49 8.12 -2.84 -13.49
N ASP A 50 9.12 -3.17 -14.30
CA ASP A 50 9.69 -2.24 -15.28
C ASP A 50 8.64 -1.75 -16.30
N ASP A 51 7.68 -2.62 -16.61
CA ASP A 51 6.59 -2.37 -17.56
C ASP A 51 5.48 -1.46 -17.00
N GLY A 52 5.32 -1.38 -15.67
CA GLY A 52 4.26 -0.60 -15.05
C GLY A 52 3.91 -1.01 -13.63
N CYS A 53 2.79 -0.51 -13.13
CA CYS A 53 2.24 -0.84 -11.81
C CYS A 53 0.87 -1.52 -11.99
N ALA A 54 0.69 -2.71 -11.43
CA ALA A 54 -0.56 -3.46 -11.40
C ALA A 54 -1.08 -3.65 -9.97
N LEU A 55 -2.39 -3.89 -9.82
CA LEU A 55 -3.11 -4.15 -8.57
C LEU A 55 -3.95 -5.42 -8.69
#